data_AF-A0AAD7Z9M8-F1
#
_entry.id   AF-A0AAD7Z9M8-F1
#
_cell.length_a   1.000
_cell.length_b   1.000
_cell.length_c   1.000
_cell.angle_alpha   90.00
_cell.angle_beta   90.00
_cell.angle_gamma   90.00
#
_symmetry.space_group_name_H-M   'P 1'
#
loop_
_entity.id
_entity.type
_entity.pdbx_description
1 polymer ?
#
loop_
_entity_poly.entity_id
_entity_poly.type
_entity_poly.pdbx_seq_one_letter_code
_entity_poly.pdbx_strand_id
1 'polypeptide(L)'
;MPLFVYIAAKWLSYWSRKPPKYILWFVAGVMFVCNISLLGYLGLVHQRGTIDVIQTLSMEDPKATRPMFLMPCHSTPLYSYLHSPMEIKFLTCEPDFTGKEQYLDEADVFFKNPEKWLIENFNKYENITHIVMYDTLYPKVHKFLMTNHFKLNNSLFHTFHPEGRIGKYVHVYKHHNYNL
;
A
#
# COMPACT_ATOMS: atom_id res chain seq x y z
N MET A 1 -3.07 11.61 25.07
CA MET A 1 -3.63 10.24 24.95
C MET A 1 -3.95 9.58 26.29
N PRO A 2 -3.05 9.48 27.30
CA PRO A 2 -3.37 8.78 28.56
C PRO A 2 -4.45 9.47 29.41
N LEU A 3 -4.51 10.80 29.41
CA LEU A 3 -5.53 11.55 30.17
C LEU A 3 -6.97 11.29 29.64
N PHE A 4 -7.14 11.20 28.31
CA PHE A 4 -8.45 10.94 27.69
C PHE A 4 -8.95 9.53 28.01
N VAL A 5 -8.07 8.52 27.95
CA VAL A 5 -8.40 7.14 28.32
C VAL A 5 -8.78 7.07 29.80
N TYR A 6 -8.04 7.77 30.67
CA TYR A 6 -8.36 7.83 32.10
C TYR A 6 -9.73 8.46 32.37
N ILE A 7 -10.03 9.60 31.75
CA ILE A 7 -11.32 10.29 31.90
C ILE A 7 -12.48 9.40 31.38
N ALA A 8 -12.31 8.79 30.20
CA ALA A 8 -13.31 7.90 29.62
C ALA A 8 -13.56 6.66 30.51
N ALA A 9 -12.49 6.02 31.00
CA ALA A 9 -12.59 4.87 31.88
C ALA A 9 -13.26 5.21 33.23
N LYS A 10 -12.93 6.37 33.81
CA LYS A 10 -13.55 6.83 35.06
C LYS A 10 -15.04 7.11 34.88
N TRP A 11 -15.41 7.75 33.76
CA TRP A 11 -16.80 8.02 33.43
C TRP A 11 -17.58 6.72 33.19
N LEU A 12 -17.01 5.78 32.42
CA LEU A 12 -17.60 4.48 32.15
C LEU A 12 -17.80 3.66 33.44
N SER A 13 -16.82 3.68 34.34
CA SER A 13 -16.89 3.01 35.65
C SER A 13 -17.95 3.62 36.57
N TYR A 14 -18.09 4.95 36.54
CA TYR A 14 -19.13 5.63 37.30
C TYR A 14 -20.52 5.32 36.75
N TRP A 15 -20.68 5.33 35.43
CA TRP A 15 -21.94 5.04 34.76
C TRP A 15 -22.36 3.58 34.96
N SER A 16 -21.44 2.61 34.84
CA SER A 16 -21.77 1.18 34.89
C SER A 16 -22.33 0.69 36.22
N ARG A 17 -22.20 1.46 37.31
CA ARG A 17 -22.76 1.14 38.63
C ARG A 17 -24.26 1.43 38.77
N LYS A 18 -24.83 2.26 37.88
CA LYS A 18 -26.22 2.74 37.97
C LYS A 18 -27.26 1.87 37.24
N PRO A 19 -27.00 1.36 36.01
CA PRO A 19 -28.03 0.65 35.25
C PRO A 19 -28.19 -0.81 35.68
N PRO A 20 -29.36 -1.43 35.42
CA PRO A 20 -29.58 -2.85 35.65
C PRO A 20 -28.71 -3.74 34.74
N LYS A 21 -28.47 -4.99 35.17
CA LYS A 21 -27.55 -5.93 34.51
C LYS A 21 -27.84 -6.17 33.03
N TYR A 22 -29.10 -6.20 32.61
CA TYR A 22 -29.45 -6.43 31.20
C TYR A 22 -28.98 -5.28 30.28
N ILE A 23 -29.00 -4.03 30.76
CA ILE A 23 -28.47 -2.88 30.01
C ILE A 23 -26.95 -2.99 29.87
N LEU A 24 -26.26 -3.40 30.94
CA LEU A 24 -24.81 -3.61 30.90
C LEU A 24 -24.44 -4.69 29.88
N TRP A 25 -25.14 -5.82 29.88
CA TRP A 25 -24.93 -6.89 28.90
C TRP A 25 -25.28 -6.48 27.48
N PHE A 26 -26.35 -5.69 27.29
CA PHE A 26 -26.68 -5.13 25.99
C PHE A 26 -25.55 -4.24 25.46
N VAL A 27 -25.07 -3.29 26.27
CA VAL A 27 -23.96 -2.40 25.87
C VAL A 27 -22.67 -3.17 25.61
N ALA A 28 -22.33 -4.14 26.47
CA ALA A 28 -21.18 -5.02 26.25
C ALA A 28 -21.30 -5.81 24.94
N GLY A 29 -22.50 -6.34 24.64
CA GLY A 29 -22.79 -7.01 23.37
C GLY A 29 -22.60 -6.09 22.17
N VAL A 30 -23.14 -4.86 22.22
CA VAL A 30 -22.95 -3.86 21.17
C VAL A 30 -21.47 -3.54 20.97
N MET A 31 -20.74 -3.28 22.05
CA MET A 31 -19.29 -3.02 21.98
C MET A 31 -18.54 -4.20 21.35
N PHE A 32 -18.85 -5.42 21.77
CA PHE A 32 -18.22 -6.62 21.21
C PHE A 32 -18.47 -6.71 19.71
N VAL A 33 -19.72 -6.58 19.26
CA VAL A 33 -20.07 -6.63 17.84
C VAL A 33 -19.34 -5.53 17.06
N CYS A 34 -19.37 -4.27 17.51
CA CYS A 34 -18.69 -3.18 16.84
C CYS A 34 -17.17 -3.41 16.72
N ASN A 35 -16.53 -3.91 17.78
CA ASN A 35 -15.09 -4.20 17.76
C ASN A 35 -14.74 -5.38 16.85
N ILE A 36 -15.55 -6.45 16.84
CA ILE A 36 -15.36 -7.58 15.92
C ILE A 36 -15.54 -7.14 14.47
N SER A 37 -16.55 -6.31 14.17
CA SER A 37 -16.74 -5.74 12.83
C SER A 37 -15.55 -4.90 12.39
N LEU A 38 -15.03 -4.04 13.29
CA LEU A 38 -13.87 -3.21 13.00
C LEU A 38 -12.61 -4.05 12.80
N LEU A 39 -12.37 -5.05 13.66
CA LEU A 39 -11.25 -5.99 13.54
C LEU A 39 -11.30 -6.74 12.21
N GLY A 40 -12.47 -7.25 11.83
CA GLY A 40 -12.66 -7.95 10.56
C GLY A 40 -12.39 -7.04 9.36
N TYR A 41 -12.92 -5.81 9.37
CA TYR A 41 -12.69 -4.85 8.30
C TYR A 41 -11.21 -4.45 8.20
N LEU A 42 -10.60 -4.00 9.30
CA LEU A 42 -9.23 -3.52 9.30
C LEU A 42 -8.22 -4.66 9.06
N GLY A 43 -8.51 -5.87 9.53
CA GLY A 43 -7.59 -7.01 9.40
C GLY A 43 -7.68 -7.73 8.05
N LEU A 44 -8.84 -7.72 7.38
CA LEU A 44 -9.07 -8.54 6.18
C LEU A 44 -9.35 -7.73 4.92
N VAL A 45 -9.76 -6.47 5.04
CA VAL A 45 -10.26 -5.67 3.92
C VAL A 45 -9.44 -4.41 3.72
N HIS A 46 -9.21 -3.64 4.78
CA HIS A 46 -8.52 -2.37 4.69
C HIS A 46 -7.04 -2.57 4.34
N GLN A 47 -6.58 -1.86 3.32
CA GLN A 47 -5.21 -1.87 2.82
C GLN A 47 -4.66 -3.24 2.37
N ARG A 48 -5.51 -4.25 2.15
CA ARG A 48 -5.06 -5.63 1.85
C ARG A 48 -4.24 -5.78 0.57
N GLY A 49 -4.47 -4.93 -0.43
CA GLY A 49 -3.89 -5.07 -1.77
C GLY A 49 -2.36 -5.06 -1.83
N THR A 50 -1.71 -4.46 -0.82
CA THR A 50 -0.24 -4.43 -0.72
C THR A 50 0.35 -5.75 -0.23
N ILE A 51 -0.45 -6.59 0.43
CA ILE A 51 -0.11 -7.98 0.75
C ILE A 51 -0.43 -8.87 -0.44
N ASP A 52 -1.63 -8.74 -1.01
CA ASP A 52 -2.11 -9.54 -2.15
C ASP A 52 -1.13 -9.44 -3.34
N VAL A 53 -0.53 -8.28 -3.57
CA VAL A 53 0.43 -8.10 -4.68
C VAL A 53 1.73 -8.86 -4.46
N ILE A 54 2.23 -8.90 -3.23
CA ILE A 54 3.45 -9.66 -2.91
C ILE A 54 3.17 -11.16 -3.00
N GLN A 55 2.01 -11.61 -2.55
CA GLN A 55 1.57 -12.99 -2.71
C GLN A 55 1.46 -13.36 -4.20
N THR A 56 0.88 -12.50 -5.02
CA THR A 56 0.78 -12.73 -6.47
C THR A 56 2.17 -12.87 -7.11
N LEU A 57 3.08 -11.93 -6.82
CA LEU A 57 4.45 -11.97 -7.34
C LEU A 57 5.25 -13.17 -6.82
N SER A 58 4.96 -13.66 -5.60
CA SER A 58 5.64 -14.84 -5.04
C SER A 58 5.40 -16.13 -5.83
N MET A 59 4.36 -16.17 -6.67
CA MET A 59 4.04 -17.30 -7.52
C MET A 59 4.73 -17.23 -8.89
N GLU A 60 5.33 -16.09 -9.25
CA GLU A 60 6.07 -15.92 -10.50
C GLU A 60 7.49 -16.50 -10.41
N ASP A 61 8.12 -16.80 -11.54
CA ASP A 61 9.51 -17.28 -11.57
C ASP A 61 10.46 -16.17 -11.10
N PRO A 62 11.18 -16.35 -9.97
CA PRO A 62 12.06 -15.32 -9.43
C PRO A 62 13.26 -15.00 -10.30
N LYS A 63 13.63 -15.87 -11.25
CA LYS A 63 14.75 -15.62 -12.17
C LYS A 63 14.34 -14.79 -13.38
N ALA A 64 13.09 -14.95 -13.83
CA ALA A 64 12.54 -14.22 -14.97
C ALA A 64 11.81 -12.93 -14.57
N THR A 65 11.43 -12.79 -13.30
CA THR A 65 10.59 -11.69 -12.82
C THR A 65 11.42 -10.61 -12.15
N ARG A 66 11.28 -9.37 -12.62
CA ARG A 66 11.95 -8.18 -12.11
C ARG A 66 10.90 -7.07 -11.95
N PRO A 67 10.15 -7.04 -10.83
CA PRO A 67 9.13 -6.04 -10.61
C PRO A 67 9.72 -4.70 -10.16
N MET A 68 9.15 -3.61 -10.68
CA MET A 68 9.40 -2.24 -10.25
C MET A 68 8.16 -1.68 -9.54
N PHE A 69 8.32 -1.27 -8.29
CA PHE A 69 7.27 -0.67 -7.48
C PHE A 69 7.33 0.86 -7.60
N LEU A 70 6.36 1.43 -8.32
CA LEU A 70 6.12 2.87 -8.43
C LEU A 70 5.05 3.28 -7.41
N MET A 71 5.35 3.04 -6.14
CA MET A 71 4.45 3.24 -5.01
C MET A 71 5.09 4.15 -3.97
N PRO A 72 4.31 4.84 -3.11
CA PRO A 72 4.86 5.54 -1.96
C PRO A 72 5.69 4.59 -1.08
N CYS A 73 6.78 5.10 -0.50
CA CYS A 73 7.65 4.30 0.36
C CYS A 73 6.89 3.66 1.52
N HIS A 74 7.29 2.45 1.89
CA HIS A 74 6.66 1.63 2.95
C HIS A 74 5.19 1.24 2.70
N SER A 75 4.69 1.34 1.46
CA SER A 75 3.34 0.85 1.12
C SER A 75 3.23 -0.68 1.18
N THR A 76 4.30 -1.40 0.85
CA THR A 76 4.33 -2.86 0.72
C THR A 76 5.40 -3.48 1.60
N PRO A 77 5.19 -4.67 2.16
CA PRO A 77 6.18 -5.33 3.03
C PRO A 77 7.40 -5.89 2.29
N LEU A 78 7.39 -5.90 0.94
CA LEU A 78 8.50 -6.32 0.08
C LEU A 78 9.14 -7.64 0.58
N TYR A 79 10.46 -7.65 0.80
CA TYR A 79 11.25 -8.82 1.22
C TYR A 79 10.87 -9.39 2.59
N SER A 80 10.19 -8.64 3.45
CA SER A 80 9.69 -9.19 4.72
C SER A 80 8.59 -10.24 4.50
N TYR A 81 7.93 -10.21 3.33
CA TYR A 81 6.86 -11.15 2.97
C TYR A 81 7.21 -11.97 1.71
N LEU A 82 8.09 -11.45 0.85
CA LEU A 82 8.59 -12.14 -0.34
C LEU A 82 9.81 -13.00 0.02
N HIS A 83 9.59 -14.28 0.33
CA HIS A 83 10.64 -15.25 0.65
C HIS A 83 11.23 -15.92 -0.62
N SER A 84 11.59 -15.11 -1.61
CA SER A 84 12.09 -15.57 -2.92
C SER A 84 13.25 -14.69 -3.39
N PRO A 85 14.28 -15.23 -4.10
CA PRO A 85 15.45 -14.45 -4.55
C PRO A 85 15.15 -13.50 -5.73
N MET A 86 13.91 -13.02 -5.82
CA MET A 86 13.45 -12.09 -6.85
C MET A 86 14.07 -10.71 -6.64
N GLU A 87 14.62 -10.12 -7.70
CA GLU A 87 15.18 -8.76 -7.66
C GLU A 87 14.05 -7.73 -7.81
N ILE A 88 13.75 -7.00 -6.74
CA ILE A 88 12.73 -5.96 -6.72
C ILE A 88 13.40 -4.59 -6.82
N LYS A 89 12.86 -3.71 -7.68
CA LYS A 89 13.19 -2.28 -7.70
C LYS A 89 12.02 -1.48 -7.08
N PHE A 90 12.32 -0.43 -6.33
CA PHE A 90 11.31 0.45 -5.74
C PHE A 90 11.89 1.86 -5.58
N LEU A 91 11.00 2.85 -5.49
CA LEU A 91 11.38 4.24 -5.23
C LEU A 91 11.91 4.39 -3.79
N THR A 92 13.06 5.03 -3.63
CA THR A 92 13.68 5.26 -2.32
C THR A 92 13.22 6.57 -1.66
N CYS A 93 13.19 6.58 -0.33
CA CYS A 93 12.87 7.75 0.50
C CYS A 93 13.94 7.94 1.59
N GLU A 94 15.20 7.92 1.18
CA GLU A 94 16.31 8.10 2.12
C GLU A 94 16.38 9.56 2.61
N PRO A 95 16.53 9.81 3.91
CA PRO A 95 16.65 11.17 4.41
C PRO A 95 18.00 11.78 4.04
N ASP A 96 18.05 13.11 3.89
CA ASP A 96 19.30 13.82 3.66
C ASP A 96 20.12 13.98 4.95
N PHE A 97 21.34 13.45 4.90
CA PHE A 97 22.33 13.64 5.97
C PHE A 97 23.29 14.81 5.69
N THR A 98 23.17 15.48 4.54
CA THR A 98 24.04 16.61 4.14
C THR A 98 23.54 17.97 4.62
N GLY A 99 22.30 18.04 5.15
CA GLY A 99 21.76 19.25 5.77
C GLY A 99 21.20 20.28 4.79
N LYS A 100 20.79 19.89 3.58
CA LYS A 100 20.18 20.80 2.62
C LYS A 100 18.72 21.08 2.99
N GLU A 101 18.35 22.35 3.09
CA GLU A 101 17.01 22.77 3.51
C GLU A 101 15.87 22.34 2.56
N GLN A 102 16.19 22.01 1.30
CA GLN A 102 15.21 21.65 0.26
C GLN A 102 15.52 20.30 -0.40
N TYR A 103 15.99 19.33 0.38
CA TYR A 103 16.19 17.99 -0.15
C TYR A 103 14.86 17.35 -0.58
N LEU A 104 14.90 16.64 -1.70
CA LEU A 104 13.81 15.80 -2.18
C LEU A 104 14.39 14.41 -2.43
N ASP A 105 13.73 13.41 -1.88
CA ASP A 105 14.08 12.02 -2.16
C ASP A 105 13.63 11.60 -3.57
N GLU A 106 14.07 10.40 -3.98
CA GLU A 106 13.73 9.84 -5.30
C GLU A 106 12.21 9.76 -5.51
N ALA A 107 11.46 9.31 -4.51
CA ALA A 107 10.01 9.18 -4.59
C ALA A 107 9.32 10.55 -4.77
N ASP A 108 9.74 11.58 -4.05
CA ASP A 108 9.18 12.92 -4.17
C ASP A 108 9.50 13.56 -5.52
N VAL A 109 10.70 13.36 -6.04
CA VAL A 109 11.05 13.78 -7.42
C VAL A 109 10.17 13.05 -8.43
N PHE A 110 9.98 11.74 -8.26
CA PHE A 110 9.10 10.94 -9.12
C PHE A 110 7.66 11.44 -9.08
N PHE A 111 7.06 11.60 -7.90
CA PHE A 111 5.65 11.96 -7.75
C PHE A 111 5.32 13.39 -8.20
N LYS A 112 6.32 14.28 -8.35
CA LYS A 112 6.17 15.60 -8.98
C LYS A 112 5.82 15.51 -10.47
N ASN A 113 6.52 14.65 -11.22
CA ASN A 113 6.22 14.41 -12.64
C ASN A 113 6.59 12.96 -13.05
N PRO A 114 5.68 11.99 -12.80
CA PRO A 114 5.96 10.57 -12.97
C PRO A 114 6.35 10.19 -14.41
N GLU A 115 5.63 10.72 -15.41
CA GLU A 115 5.88 10.41 -16.82
C GLU A 115 7.28 10.85 -17.24
N LYS A 116 7.63 12.11 -16.95
CA LYS A 116 8.94 12.66 -17.28
C LYS A 116 10.06 11.87 -16.60
N TRP A 117 9.88 11.59 -15.31
CA TRP A 117 10.87 10.82 -14.55
C TRP A 117 11.09 9.43 -15.14
N LEU A 118 10.02 8.73 -15.55
CA LEU A 118 10.13 7.42 -16.20
C LEU A 118 10.87 7.52 -17.54
N ILE A 119 10.54 8.48 -18.38
CA ILE A 119 11.24 8.66 -19.67
C ILE A 119 12.75 8.89 -19.45
N GLU A 120 13.14 9.64 -18.42
CA GLU A 120 14.54 9.98 -18.14
C GLU A 120 15.32 8.88 -17.42
N ASN A 121 14.65 8.08 -16.59
CA ASN A 121 15.33 7.16 -15.67
C ASN A 121 15.06 5.67 -15.94
N PHE A 122 14.00 5.32 -16.67
CA PHE A 122 13.60 3.92 -16.84
C PHE A 122 14.69 3.05 -17.48
N ASN A 123 15.43 3.60 -18.45
CA ASN A 123 16.54 2.89 -19.11
C ASN A 123 17.71 2.54 -18.18
N LYS A 124 17.79 3.14 -16.99
CA LYS A 124 18.80 2.78 -15.97
C LYS A 124 18.44 1.47 -15.27
N TYR A 125 17.18 1.08 -15.29
CA TYR A 125 16.71 -0.17 -14.69
C TYR A 125 16.68 -1.25 -15.76
N GLU A 126 17.63 -2.18 -15.69
CA GLU A 126 17.70 -3.27 -16.67
C GLU A 126 16.59 -4.30 -16.43
N ASN A 127 15.97 -4.72 -17.53
CA ASN A 127 15.08 -5.89 -17.60
C ASN A 127 13.83 -5.84 -16.71
N ILE A 128 13.22 -4.67 -16.50
CA ILE A 128 11.94 -4.58 -15.76
C ILE A 128 10.83 -5.33 -16.51
N THR A 129 10.26 -6.36 -15.88
CA THR A 129 9.19 -7.17 -16.48
C THR A 129 7.81 -6.81 -15.96
N HIS A 130 7.72 -6.28 -14.74
CA HIS A 130 6.47 -5.89 -14.11
C HIS A 130 6.55 -4.48 -13.52
N ILE A 131 5.46 -3.73 -13.62
CA ILE A 131 5.29 -2.44 -12.94
C ILE A 131 4.13 -2.56 -11.97
N VAL A 132 4.40 -2.29 -10.70
CA VAL A 132 3.42 -2.31 -9.63
C VAL A 132 3.15 -0.88 -9.18
N MET A 133 1.89 -0.46 -9.21
CA MET A 133 1.50 0.89 -8.80
C MET A 133 0.05 0.95 -8.32
N TYR A 134 -0.32 2.02 -7.61
CA TYR A 134 -1.72 2.31 -7.35
C TYR A 134 -2.46 2.81 -8.61
N ASP A 135 -3.75 2.54 -8.70
CA ASP A 135 -4.63 2.98 -9.80
C ASP A 135 -4.63 4.51 -10.00
N THR A 136 -4.47 5.28 -8.93
CA THR A 136 -4.37 6.75 -8.96
C THR A 136 -3.18 7.28 -9.77
N LEU A 137 -2.14 6.47 -9.97
CA LEU A 137 -0.96 6.84 -10.76
C LEU A 137 -1.19 6.69 -12.26
N TYR A 138 -2.13 5.83 -12.69
CA TYR A 138 -2.35 5.50 -14.10
C TYR A 138 -2.54 6.72 -15.02
N PRO A 139 -3.37 7.73 -14.68
CA PRO A 139 -3.54 8.91 -15.54
C PRO A 139 -2.23 9.66 -15.81
N LYS A 140 -1.25 9.56 -14.91
CA LYS A 140 0.05 10.24 -15.03
C LYS A 140 1.10 9.44 -15.78
N VAL A 141 0.91 8.13 -16.02
CA VAL A 141 1.95 7.27 -16.64
C VAL A 141 1.43 6.39 -17.78
N HIS A 142 0.13 6.44 -18.10
CA HIS A 142 -0.50 5.58 -19.11
C HIS A 142 0.19 5.63 -20.49
N LYS A 143 0.64 6.81 -20.94
CA LYS A 143 1.37 6.96 -22.21
C LYS A 143 2.68 6.18 -22.18
N PHE A 144 3.48 6.35 -21.13
CA PHE A 144 4.71 5.60 -20.92
C PHE A 144 4.45 4.08 -20.93
N LEU A 145 3.41 3.61 -20.23
CA LEU A 145 3.05 2.18 -20.19
C LEU A 145 2.70 1.65 -21.58
N MET A 146 1.92 2.39 -22.36
CA MET A 146 1.51 2.01 -23.71
C MET A 146 2.70 1.98 -24.67
N THR A 147 3.55 3.01 -24.64
CA THR A 147 4.76 3.10 -25.48
C THR A 147 5.75 1.98 -25.18
N ASN A 148 5.86 1.55 -23.92
CA ASN A 148 6.73 0.45 -23.50
C ASN A 148 6.00 -0.90 -23.40
N HIS A 149 4.84 -1.04 -24.05
CA HIS A 149 4.11 -2.31 -24.17
C HIS A 149 3.78 -3.03 -22.84
N PHE A 150 3.53 -2.26 -21.77
CA PHE A 150 3.03 -2.78 -20.50
C PHE A 150 1.50 -2.88 -20.52
N LYS A 151 0.96 -4.06 -20.23
CA LYS A 151 -0.48 -4.33 -20.16
C LYS A 151 -0.89 -4.67 -18.73
N LEU A 152 -2.08 -4.25 -18.33
CA LEU A 152 -2.62 -4.57 -17.01
C LEU A 152 -2.81 -6.09 -16.91
N ASN A 153 -2.15 -6.71 -15.94
CA ASN A 153 -2.22 -8.15 -15.67
C ASN A 153 -3.19 -8.42 -14.50
N ASN A 154 -2.99 -7.73 -13.37
CA ASN A 154 -3.81 -7.90 -12.17
C ASN A 154 -4.26 -6.55 -11.64
N SER A 155 -5.49 -6.52 -11.10
CA SER A 155 -6.04 -5.39 -10.34
C SER A 155 -6.51 -5.90 -8.99
N LEU A 156 -5.79 -5.53 -7.93
CA LEU A 156 -5.96 -6.05 -6.57
C LEU A 156 -6.58 -4.97 -5.70
N PHE A 157 -7.71 -5.27 -5.05
CA PHE A 157 -8.40 -4.31 -4.19
C PHE A 157 -7.53 -3.94 -2.98
N HIS A 158 -7.38 -2.64 -2.70
CA HIS A 158 -6.60 -2.12 -1.59
C HIS A 158 -7.46 -1.53 -0.48
N THR A 159 -8.26 -0.49 -0.76
CA THR A 159 -9.05 0.21 0.26
C THR A 159 -10.27 0.88 -0.35
N PHE A 160 -11.33 1.07 0.44
CA PHE A 160 -12.50 1.86 0.02
C PHE A 160 -12.27 3.37 0.10
N HIS A 161 -11.30 3.81 0.90
CA HIS A 161 -11.04 5.23 1.17
C HIS A 161 -9.58 5.55 0.80
N PRO A 162 -9.28 5.71 -0.50
CA PRO A 162 -7.95 6.12 -0.95
C PRO A 162 -7.69 7.60 -0.65
N GLU A 163 -6.45 7.97 -0.40
CA GLU A 163 -6.04 9.34 -0.13
C GLU A 163 -4.68 9.66 -0.77
N GLY A 164 -4.57 10.84 -1.38
CA GLY A 164 -3.32 11.34 -1.94
C GLY A 164 -2.72 10.42 -3.01
N ARG A 165 -1.56 9.82 -2.68
CA ARG A 165 -0.79 8.92 -3.56
C ARG A 165 -1.24 7.45 -3.43
N ILE A 166 -2.13 7.13 -2.50
CA ILE A 166 -2.67 5.78 -2.28
C ILE A 166 -3.95 5.62 -3.10
N GLY A 167 -4.10 4.46 -3.74
CA GLY A 167 -5.21 4.16 -4.62
C GLY A 167 -6.21 3.15 -4.08
N LYS A 168 -7.35 3.00 -4.76
CA LYS A 168 -8.37 2.00 -4.43
C LYS A 168 -7.89 0.60 -4.81
N TYR A 169 -7.06 0.50 -5.85
CA TYR A 169 -6.50 -0.76 -6.34
C TYR A 169 -4.98 -0.66 -6.48
N VAL A 170 -4.31 -1.79 -6.22
CA VAL A 170 -2.93 -2.02 -6.66
C VAL A 170 -2.99 -2.71 -8.01
N HIS A 171 -2.45 -2.07 -9.03
CA HIS A 171 -2.33 -2.61 -10.37
C HIS A 171 -0.95 -3.22 -10.59
N VAL A 172 -0.93 -4.38 -11.23
CA VAL A 172 0.28 -5.03 -11.74
C VAL A 172 0.20 -5.01 -13.25
N TYR A 173 1.15 -4.32 -13.89
CA TYR A 173 1.32 -4.33 -15.32
C TYR A 173 2.46 -5.26 -15.69
N LYS A 174 2.29 -6.07 -16.74
CA LYS A 174 3.29 -7.00 -17.26
C LYS A 174 3.70 -6.58 -18.66
N HIS A 175 4.99 -6.65 -18.95
CA HIS A 175 5.51 -6.34 -20.27
C HIS A 175 5.08 -7.42 -21.28
N HIS A 176 4.57 -7.02 -22.44
CA HIS A 176 3.93 -7.93 -23.40
C HIS A 176 4.80 -9.10 -23.86
N ASN A 177 6.13 -8.92 -23.93
CA ASN A 177 7.07 -9.95 -24.38
C ASN A 177 7.34 -11.06 -23.35
N TYR A 178 6.80 -10.99 -22.14
CA TYR A 178 7.05 -11.95 -21.05
C TYR A 178 5.82 -12.81 -20.70
N ASN A 179 4.94 -13.09 -21.67
CA ASN A 179 3.89 -14.10 -21.52
C ASN A 179 4.52 -15.51 -21.53
N LEU A 180 5.06 -15.92 -20.38
CA LEU A 180 5.39 -17.32 -20.08
C LEU A 180 4.11 -18.09 -19.74
#